data_AF-A0A3B8XCK8-F1
#
_entry.id   AF-A0A3B8XCK8-F1
#
_cell.length_a   1.000
_cell.length_b   1.000
_cell.length_c   1.000
_cell.angle_alpha   90.00
_cell.angle_beta   90.00
_cell.angle_gamma   90.00
#
_symmetry.space_group_name_H-M   'P 1'
#
loop_
_entity.id
_entity.type
_entity.pdbx_description
1 polymer ?
#
loop_
_entity_poly.entity_id
_entity_poly.type
_entity_poly.pdbx_seq_one_letter_code
_entity_poly.pdbx_strand_id
1 'polypeptide(L)'
;VTADTDTTPIDLGSYSSRVTFMAGNAALEAARKMRALLVEAVAAKMGRPADSVGVGGGRIGDFSFEEASVLAEAKFGTLTTAGSYTPPKIAGPYKGSGVGPSPAYSYSACVVDLDADPRTGLLHINKVWIAHDVGRAINPL
;
A
#
# COMPACT_ATOMS: atom_id res chain seq x y z
N VAL A 1 15.22 2.41 0.21
CA VAL A 1 15.61 3.28 1.34
C VAL A 1 14.34 3.83 1.95
N THR A 2 14.24 3.89 3.28
CA THR A 2 13.07 4.42 4.01
C THR A 2 13.56 5.32 5.13
N ALA A 3 12.81 6.38 5.45
CA ALA A 3 13.08 7.28 6.59
C ALA A 3 14.46 7.96 6.57
N ASP A 4 14.95 8.29 5.39
CA ASP A 4 16.12 9.15 5.18
C ASP A 4 15.64 10.53 4.74
N THR A 5 15.81 11.55 5.59
CA THR A 5 15.30 12.89 5.32
C THR A 5 15.98 13.57 4.13
N ASP A 6 17.15 13.10 3.70
CA ASP A 6 17.87 13.64 2.54
C ASP A 6 17.30 13.10 1.23
N THR A 7 16.79 11.87 1.23
CA THR A 7 16.46 11.14 0.00
C THR A 7 15.01 10.68 -0.10
N THR A 8 14.26 10.65 1.00
CA THR A 8 12.87 10.15 1.03
C THR A 8 11.87 11.29 1.26
N PRO A 9 10.73 11.29 0.54
CA PRO A 9 9.67 12.26 0.78
C PRO A 9 9.12 12.19 2.21
N ILE A 10 8.53 13.29 2.67
CA ILE A 10 7.94 13.36 4.01
C ILE A 10 6.80 12.35 4.18
N ASP A 11 6.85 11.59 5.28
CA ASP A 11 5.71 10.88 5.84
C ASP A 11 5.34 11.55 7.17
N LEU A 12 4.04 11.58 7.49
CA LEU A 12 3.58 12.20 8.73
C LEU A 12 3.99 11.38 9.97
N GLY A 13 4.32 10.10 9.80
CA GLY A 13 4.79 9.20 10.83
C GLY A 13 4.09 7.85 10.83
N SER A 14 4.76 6.88 11.45
CA SER A 14 4.25 5.52 11.68
C SER A 14 3.43 5.44 12.98
N TYR A 15 2.19 5.94 12.92
CA TYR A 15 1.24 5.93 14.03
C TYR A 15 -0.19 5.68 13.52
N SER A 16 -1.14 5.41 14.42
CA SER A 16 -2.56 5.19 14.09
C SER A 16 -2.83 4.14 13.00
N SER A 17 -1.95 3.14 12.86
CA SER A 17 -2.05 2.08 11.86
C SER A 17 -2.22 2.58 10.40
N ARG A 18 -1.73 3.79 10.10
CA ARG A 18 -2.00 4.47 8.82
C ARG A 18 -1.11 4.07 7.66
N VAL A 19 0.08 3.52 7.94
CA VAL A 19 1.17 3.37 6.97
C VAL A 19 0.74 2.52 5.77
N THR A 20 0.21 1.33 6.03
CA THR A 20 -0.25 0.41 4.97
C THR A 20 -1.28 1.06 4.05
N PHE A 21 -2.20 1.85 4.61
CA PHE A 21 -3.26 2.48 3.83
C PHE A 21 -2.76 3.72 3.10
N MET A 22 -2.10 4.65 3.78
CA MET A 22 -1.71 5.94 3.20
C MET A 22 -0.44 5.83 2.34
N ALA A 23 0.66 5.32 2.90
CA ALA A 23 1.89 5.13 2.15
C ALA A 23 1.76 4.04 1.09
N GLY A 24 0.95 3.00 1.34
CA GLY A 24 0.63 1.98 0.33
C GLY A 24 -0.11 2.55 -0.89
N ASN A 25 -1.10 3.43 -0.68
CA ASN A 25 -1.77 4.11 -1.80
C ASN A 25 -0.84 5.09 -2.53
N ALA A 26 0.03 5.80 -1.81
CA ALA A 26 1.05 6.67 -2.42
C ALA A 26 2.03 5.87 -3.29
N ALA A 27 2.50 4.72 -2.80
CA ALA A 27 3.36 3.80 -3.55
C ALA A 27 2.63 3.23 -4.78
N LEU A 28 1.34 2.88 -4.65
CA LEU A 28 0.51 2.41 -5.76
C LEU A 28 0.39 3.48 -6.86
N GLU A 29 0.20 4.75 -6.49
CA GLU A 29 0.16 5.84 -7.46
C GLU A 29 1.50 6.03 -8.18
N ALA A 30 2.62 6.03 -7.44
CA ALA A 30 3.96 6.12 -8.02
C ALA A 30 4.23 4.97 -9.01
N ALA A 31 3.85 3.74 -8.63
CA ALA A 31 3.99 2.55 -9.46
C ALA A 31 3.10 2.61 -10.72
N ARG A 32 1.86 3.13 -10.62
CA ARG A 32 0.98 3.32 -11.78
C ARG A 32 1.55 4.31 -12.79
N LYS A 33 2.14 5.41 -12.31
CA LYS A 33 2.84 6.38 -13.18
C LYS A 33 4.05 5.74 -13.86
N MET A 34 4.85 4.97 -13.13
CA MET A 34 6.00 4.26 -13.70
C MET A 34 5.56 3.25 -14.76
N ARG A 35 4.51 2.47 -14.46
CA ARG A 35 3.90 1.54 -15.41
C ARG A 35 3.45 2.24 -16.69
N ALA A 36 2.88 3.45 -16.59
CA ALA A 36 2.44 4.20 -17.76
C ALA A 36 3.63 4.55 -18.69
N LEU A 37 4.76 4.99 -18.14
CA LEU A 37 5.97 5.27 -18.93
C LEU A 37 6.49 4.03 -19.66
N LEU A 38 6.58 2.90 -18.95
CA LEU A 38 7.01 1.63 -19.53
C LEU A 38 6.08 1.16 -20.66
N VAL A 39 4.77 1.20 -20.41
CA VAL A 39 3.75 0.81 -21.38
C VAL A 39 3.78 1.73 -22.60
N GLU A 40 3.93 3.04 -22.42
CA GLU A 40 3.97 3.99 -23.53
C GLU A 40 5.22 3.79 -24.41
N ALA A 41 6.37 3.51 -23.80
CA ALA A 41 7.60 3.23 -24.54
C ALA A 41 7.48 1.94 -25.37
N VAL A 42 6.95 0.87 -24.78
CA VAL A 42 6.69 -0.40 -25.48
C VAL A 42 5.65 -0.23 -26.59
N ALA A 43 4.55 0.46 -26.31
CA ALA A 43 3.49 0.73 -27.28
C ALA A 43 4.03 1.47 -28.51
N ALA A 44 4.84 2.51 -28.29
CA ALA A 44 5.52 3.25 -29.36
C ALA A 44 6.47 2.35 -30.17
N LYS A 45 7.23 1.47 -29.51
CA LYS A 45 8.12 0.52 -30.18
C LYS A 45 7.37 -0.50 -31.05
N MET A 46 6.18 -0.93 -30.61
CA MET A 46 5.33 -1.88 -31.33
C MET A 46 4.45 -1.22 -32.40
N GLY A 47 4.34 0.11 -32.41
CA GLY A 47 3.38 0.82 -33.25
C GLY A 47 1.93 0.49 -32.92
N ARG A 48 1.63 0.22 -31.64
CA ARG A 48 0.28 -0.14 -31.16
C ARG A 48 -0.22 0.81 -30.09
N PRO A 49 -1.55 0.93 -29.89
CA PRO A 49 -2.12 1.67 -28.77
C PRO A 49 -1.68 1.12 -27.39
N ALA A 50 -1.48 2.01 -26.41
CA ALA A 50 -1.00 1.65 -25.07
C ALA A 50 -1.96 0.73 -24.28
N ASP A 51 -3.27 0.87 -24.52
CA ASP A 51 -4.31 0.02 -23.91
C ASP A 51 -4.26 -1.43 -24.40
N SER A 52 -3.65 -1.70 -25.55
CA SER A 52 -3.45 -3.05 -26.09
C SER A 52 -2.24 -3.78 -25.49
N VAL A 53 -1.41 -3.11 -24.69
CA VAL A 53 -0.19 -3.68 -24.12
C VAL A 53 -0.48 -4.33 -22.76
N GLY A 54 -0.43 -5.66 -22.73
CA GLY A 54 -0.54 -6.43 -21.49
C GLY A 54 0.65 -6.21 -20.56
N VAL A 55 0.42 -6.25 -19.25
CA VAL A 55 1.48 -6.19 -18.23
C VAL A 55 1.25 -7.29 -17.20
N GLY A 56 2.26 -8.13 -16.99
CA GLY A 56 2.18 -9.25 -16.05
C GLY A 56 3.33 -10.22 -16.24
N GLY A 57 3.59 -11.06 -15.23
CA GLY A 57 4.62 -12.11 -15.31
C GLY A 57 6.03 -11.59 -15.59
N GLY A 58 6.36 -10.38 -15.13
CA GLY A 58 7.66 -9.75 -15.41
C GLY A 58 7.82 -9.22 -16.84
N ARG A 59 6.71 -9.03 -17.58
CA ARG A 59 6.71 -8.58 -18.97
C ARG A 59 5.79 -7.39 -19.21
N ILE A 60 6.12 -6.60 -20.22
CA ILE A 60 5.29 -5.52 -20.78
C ILE A 60 5.17 -5.78 -22.29
N GLY A 61 3.99 -6.19 -22.73
CA GLY A 61 3.77 -6.70 -24.09
C GLY A 61 4.68 -7.89 -24.39
N ASP A 62 5.38 -7.81 -25.53
CA ASP A 62 6.30 -8.85 -25.97
C ASP A 62 7.70 -8.72 -25.37
N PHE A 63 7.93 -7.76 -24.45
CA PHE A 63 9.24 -7.45 -23.88
C PHE A 63 9.34 -7.87 -22.41
N SER A 64 10.54 -8.26 -21.97
CA SER A 64 10.88 -8.36 -20.56
C SER A 64 10.80 -6.99 -19.86
N PHE A 65 10.75 -6.99 -18.53
CA PHE A 65 10.77 -5.76 -17.74
C PHE A 65 12.04 -4.93 -18.01
N GLU A 66 13.19 -5.58 -18.15
CA GLU A 66 14.48 -4.96 -18.41
C GLU A 66 14.50 -4.29 -19.78
N GLU A 67 14.04 -4.98 -20.83
CA GLU A 67 13.95 -4.42 -22.19
C GLU A 67 13.00 -3.22 -22.24
N ALA A 68 11.84 -3.33 -21.58
CA ALA A 68 10.89 -2.22 -21.49
C ALA A 68 11.48 -1.01 -20.74
N SER A 69 12.29 -1.26 -19.71
CA SER A 69 12.98 -0.21 -18.95
C SER A 69 13.98 0.53 -19.83
N VAL A 70 14.78 -0.18 -20.63
CA VAL A 70 15.71 0.42 -21.60
C VAL A 70 14.97 1.25 -22.64
N LEU A 71 13.84 0.74 -23.16
CA LEU A 71 13.02 1.49 -24.12
C LEU A 71 12.47 2.78 -23.50
N ALA A 72 12.02 2.72 -22.25
CA ALA A 72 11.51 3.88 -21.54
C ALA A 72 12.61 4.88 -21.21
N GLU A 73 13.79 4.43 -20.76
CA GLU A 73 14.93 5.32 -20.52
C GLU A 73 15.42 6.00 -21.79
N ALA A 74 15.49 5.27 -22.91
CA ALA A 74 15.85 5.85 -24.21
C ALA A 74 14.87 6.94 -24.66
N LYS A 75 13.61 6.84 -24.25
CA LYS A 75 12.55 7.80 -24.61
C LYS A 75 12.44 8.99 -23.65
N PHE A 76 12.55 8.74 -22.34
CA PHE A 76 12.24 9.71 -21.29
C PHE A 76 13.45 10.17 -20.47
N GLY A 77 14.62 9.57 -20.69
CA GLY A 77 15.79 9.71 -19.83
C GLY A 77 15.61 8.94 -18.52
N THR A 78 16.33 9.36 -17.47
CA THR A 78 16.25 8.74 -16.14
C THR A 78 14.81 8.63 -15.65
N LEU A 79 14.37 7.40 -15.35
CA LEU A 79 13.00 7.14 -14.93
C LEU A 79 12.83 7.42 -13.42
N THR A 80 11.98 8.38 -13.10
CA THR A 80 11.59 8.67 -11.72
C THR A 80 10.11 9.05 -11.66
N THR A 81 9.40 8.52 -10.67
CA THR A 81 8.00 8.85 -10.43
C THR A 81 7.73 9.01 -8.94
N ALA A 82 6.76 9.85 -8.61
CA ALA A 82 6.31 10.09 -7.26
C ALA A 82 4.79 9.91 -7.16
N GLY A 83 4.33 9.53 -5.97
CA GLY A 83 2.93 9.36 -5.64
C GLY A 83 2.63 9.90 -4.25
N SER A 84 1.37 10.24 -4.01
CA SER A 84 0.85 10.73 -2.75
C SER A 84 -0.56 10.19 -2.53
N TYR A 85 -1.02 10.28 -1.29
CA TYR A 85 -2.39 9.94 -0.95
C TYR A 85 -2.93 10.94 0.06
N THR A 86 -4.06 11.54 -0.28
CA THR A 86 -4.80 12.44 0.61
C THR A 86 -6.15 11.82 0.92
N PRO A 87 -6.45 11.50 2.20
CA PRO A 87 -7.77 10.99 2.56
C PRO A 87 -8.84 12.06 2.28
N PRO A 88 -10.10 11.64 2.01
CA PRO A 88 -11.22 12.58 1.88
C PRO A 88 -11.37 13.47 3.13
N LYS A 89 -12.02 14.63 2.98
CA LYS A 89 -12.34 15.49 4.14
C LYS A 89 -13.49 14.87 4.94
N ILE A 90 -13.16 14.25 6.07
CA ILE A 90 -14.12 13.53 6.95
C ILE A 90 -14.43 14.31 8.24
N ALA A 91 -13.60 15.28 8.60
CA ALA A 91 -13.75 16.04 9.84
C ALA A 91 -14.92 17.06 9.75
N GLY A 92 -15.74 17.12 10.80
CA GLY A 92 -16.80 18.10 10.95
C GLY A 92 -16.30 19.52 11.29
N PRO A 93 -17.17 20.55 11.27
CA PRO A 93 -16.77 21.96 11.42
C PRO A 93 -16.53 22.40 12.88
N TYR A 94 -16.11 21.49 13.77
CA TYR A 94 -15.92 21.77 15.20
C TYR A 94 -14.60 21.21 15.73
N LYS A 95 -14.07 21.80 16.81
CA LYS A 95 -12.80 21.38 17.42
C LYS A 95 -12.89 19.93 17.90
N GLY A 96 -11.89 19.12 17.54
CA GLY A 96 -11.82 17.70 17.90
C GLY A 96 -12.47 16.75 16.88
N SER A 97 -13.19 17.26 15.89
CA SER A 97 -13.86 16.46 14.86
C SER A 97 -12.92 15.65 13.98
N GLY A 98 -11.62 15.97 13.95
CA GLY A 98 -10.59 15.23 13.23
C GLY A 98 -10.02 14.03 14.01
N VAL A 99 -10.38 13.85 15.28
CA VAL A 99 -9.91 12.73 16.11
C VAL A 99 -10.92 11.60 16.04
N GLY A 100 -10.49 10.43 15.55
CA GLY A 100 -11.34 9.25 15.39
C GLY A 100 -11.71 8.93 13.94
N PRO A 101 -12.09 9.91 13.08
CA PRO A 101 -12.38 9.63 11.68
C PRO A 101 -11.20 9.03 10.93
N SER A 102 -11.48 7.93 10.24
CA SER A 102 -10.56 7.26 9.34
C SER A 102 -11.27 6.95 8.01
N PRO A 103 -10.57 6.97 6.87
CA PRO A 103 -11.14 6.55 5.58
C PRO A 103 -11.55 5.07 5.56
N ALA A 104 -11.02 4.26 6.48
CA ALA A 104 -11.38 2.86 6.68
C ALA A 104 -11.18 2.44 8.15
N TYR A 105 -11.98 1.49 8.61
CA TYR A 105 -11.88 0.91 9.96
C TYR A 105 -11.58 -0.58 9.84
N SER A 106 -10.81 -1.10 10.81
CA SER A 106 -10.63 -2.54 11.00
C SER A 106 -11.50 -3.01 12.15
N TYR A 107 -11.96 -4.25 12.06
CA TYR A 107 -12.81 -4.87 13.08
C TYR A 107 -12.16 -6.15 13.57
N SER A 108 -12.40 -6.51 14.83
CA SER A 108 -11.83 -7.71 15.42
C SER A 108 -12.85 -8.39 16.33
N ALA A 109 -12.92 -9.71 16.26
CA ALA A 109 -13.65 -10.55 17.21
C ALA A 109 -12.66 -11.48 17.88
N CYS A 110 -12.69 -11.56 19.21
CA CYS A 110 -11.77 -12.37 20.00
C CYS A 110 -12.55 -13.19 21.03
N VAL A 111 -12.24 -14.48 21.10
CA VAL A 111 -12.73 -15.41 22.12
C VAL A 111 -11.51 -15.96 22.86
N VAL A 112 -11.53 -15.84 24.18
CA VAL A 112 -10.48 -16.36 25.07
C VAL A 112 -11.08 -17.43 25.95
N ASP A 113 -10.54 -18.64 25.85
CA ASP A 113 -10.81 -19.75 26.76
C ASP A 113 -9.71 -19.78 27.82
N LEU A 114 -10.11 -19.69 29.09
CA LEU A 114 -9.20 -19.60 30.22
C LEU A 114 -9.78 -20.23 31.48
N ASP A 115 -8.90 -20.71 32.34
CA ASP A 115 -9.19 -21.10 33.71
C ASP A 115 -8.76 -20.00 34.69
N ALA A 116 -9.53 -19.82 35.76
CA ALA A 116 -9.22 -18.89 36.84
C ALA A 116 -9.27 -19.63 38.19
N ASP A 117 -8.17 -19.64 38.92
CA ASP A 117 -8.14 -20.20 40.27
C ASP A 117 -8.63 -19.14 41.29
N PRO A 118 -9.80 -19.33 41.94
CA PRO A 118 -10.36 -18.35 42.85
C PRO A 118 -9.59 -18.23 44.18
N ARG A 119 -8.72 -19.19 44.51
CA ARG A 119 -7.94 -19.18 45.76
C ARG A 119 -6.62 -18.44 45.61
N THR A 120 -6.00 -18.55 44.43
CA THR A 120 -4.69 -17.94 44.15
C THR A 120 -4.79 -16.70 43.27
N GLY A 121 -5.89 -16.53 42.53
CA GLY A 121 -6.07 -15.47 41.54
C GLY A 121 -5.30 -15.71 40.23
N LEU A 122 -4.68 -16.87 40.05
CA LEU A 122 -3.92 -17.19 38.84
C LEU A 122 -4.86 -17.51 37.67
N LEU A 123 -4.51 -16.98 36.49
CA LEU A 123 -5.20 -17.26 35.24
C LEU A 123 -4.33 -18.18 34.37
N HIS A 124 -4.95 -19.18 33.75
CA HIS A 124 -4.33 -20.01 32.73
C HIS A 124 -5.07 -19.83 31.40
N ILE A 125 -4.39 -19.31 30.37
CA ILE A 125 -4.98 -19.12 29.05
C ILE A 125 -4.85 -20.43 28.26
N ASN A 126 -5.98 -21.10 28.01
CA ASN A 126 -6.03 -22.36 27.28
C ASN A 126 -5.88 -22.10 25.78
N LYS A 127 -6.68 -21.17 25.26
CA LYS A 127 -6.74 -20.88 23.83
C LYS A 127 -7.30 -19.50 23.54
N VAL A 128 -6.80 -18.92 22.45
CA VAL A 128 -7.32 -17.67 21.88
C VAL A 128 -7.72 -17.93 20.44
N TRP A 129 -8.95 -17.57 20.09
CA TRP A 129 -9.40 -17.45 18.71
C TRP A 129 -9.62 -15.98 18.42
N ILE A 130 -8.95 -15.47 17.39
CA ILE A 130 -9.09 -14.08 16.98
C ILE A 130 -9.30 -14.01 15.47
N ALA A 131 -10.30 -13.24 15.07
CA ALA A 131 -10.60 -12.93 13.67
C ALA A 131 -10.46 -11.42 13.50
N HIS A 132 -9.60 -11.01 12.57
CA HIS A 132 -9.38 -9.61 12.21
C HIS A 132 -9.89 -9.36 10.80
N ASP A 133 -10.80 -8.39 10.66
CA ASP A 133 -11.10 -7.78 9.37
C ASP A 133 -10.00 -6.78 9.03
N VAL A 134 -9.10 -7.22 8.16
CA VAL A 134 -7.97 -6.44 7.62
C VAL A 134 -8.24 -5.96 6.20
N GLY A 135 -9.47 -6.12 5.68
CA GLY A 135 -9.80 -5.97 4.27
C GLY A 135 -9.07 -7.02 3.43
N ARG A 136 -7.90 -6.66 2.90
CA ARG A 136 -7.04 -7.57 2.13
C ARG A 136 -5.68 -7.70 2.80
N ALA A 137 -5.36 -8.91 3.26
CA ALA A 137 -4.01 -9.23 3.70
C ALA A 137 -3.02 -9.06 2.53
N ILE A 138 -2.10 -8.09 2.67
CA ILE A 138 -1.00 -7.87 1.70
C ILE A 138 0.03 -8.99 1.84
N ASN A 139 0.36 -9.32 3.08
CA ASN A 139 1.17 -10.48 3.44
C ASN A 139 0.47 -11.18 4.63
N PRO A 140 -0.04 -12.41 4.46
CA PRO A 140 -0.76 -13.12 5.53
C PRO A 140 0.14 -13.84 6.54
N LEU A 141 1.48 -13.79 6.39
CA LEU A 141 2.48 -14.45 7.23
C LEU A 141 3.13 -13.51 8.23
#